data_AF-A0A7Y5TPM0-F1
#
_entry.id   AF-A0A7Y5TPM0-F1
#
_cell.length_a   1.000
_cell.length_b   1.000
_cell.length_c   1.000
_cell.angle_alpha   90.00
_cell.angle_beta   90.00
_cell.angle_gamma   90.00
#
_symmetry.space_group_name_H-M   'P 1'
#
loop_
_entity.id
_entity.type
_entity.pdbx_description
1 polymer ?
#
loop_
_entity_poly.entity_id
_entity_poly.type
_entity_poly.pdbx_seq_one_letter_code
_entity_poly.pdbx_strand_id
1 'polypeptide(L)'
;MADLSALPPERDLRREARHPNLNVPRWPAGFPRAVPQMPIRSLTLALAAALLAAQAAPLAAQVTETPVAFDSAGRVPTITQPMAERLRLAPPAWPVLGSFVSARLYSRSDSGYTLVVARSNGSLDRYELSEPGAAALRGLVQHAVASGHRAGLGEQTTLYSDPAGNAFVRNQALLGLFVYGPAASVLAGSSGNDGSAAAAAELLVAGGTFFAALARRSADPPVTTAQNILATNAAVQGAAFGGALAYAADVRTPEAAALFFLGGSVGGTIGGLARARRMTDAEAASAAFAGYAAPLTALGVMGAAGVFDGPGETGRPAAGIAAGTMLLGYPLGVAYARRAPYTVTAGDVRAMTTSAALGVAIAATPFMDGQHHDQKAQYAALTGGLLGGIILGDRLLVRPRDHTRSDGALLWTGATAGALVGLGVGAGGEASSRTTWGLATGGALLGVIATEAVLRPAIGGSRGTLAAGARAADGRVSRVTGGRMQLSIDPLGAVFAATGQRGRFSVMRVSF
;
A
#
# COMPACT_ATOMS: atom_id res chain seq x y z
N MET A 1 55.93 7.83 36.53
CA MET A 1 55.84 9.17 37.17
C MET A 1 56.66 10.11 36.30
N ALA A 2 56.00 10.78 35.36
CA ALA A 2 56.61 11.70 34.42
C ALA A 2 55.98 13.08 34.61
N ASP A 3 56.85 14.08 34.57
CA ASP A 3 56.71 15.45 35.01
C ASP A 3 55.77 16.26 34.08
N LEU A 4 54.79 16.94 34.69
CA LEU A 4 53.67 17.64 34.02
C LEU A 4 53.68 19.14 34.33
N SER A 5 54.86 19.77 34.37
CA SER A 5 54.99 21.21 34.62
C SER A 5 55.64 21.95 33.44
N ALA A 6 54.91 22.10 32.33
CA ALA A 6 55.14 23.18 31.35
C ALA A 6 54.02 23.23 30.30
N LEU A 7 52.92 23.90 30.62
CA LEU A 7 51.99 24.42 29.60
C LEU A 7 51.85 25.94 29.78
N PRO A 8 52.06 26.74 28.72
CA PRO A 8 51.93 28.20 28.77
C PRO A 8 50.46 28.63 28.80
N PRO A 9 50.15 29.84 29.32
CA PRO A 9 48.79 30.29 29.53
C PRO A 9 48.06 30.58 28.21
N GLU A 10 46.78 30.20 28.16
CA GLU A 10 45.82 30.52 27.10
C GLU A 10 45.83 32.01 26.78
N ARG A 11 46.23 32.34 25.55
CA ARG A 11 46.05 33.68 24.98
C ARG A 11 44.62 33.83 24.50
N ASP A 12 43.94 34.78 25.12
CA ASP A 12 42.73 35.46 24.70
C ASP A 12 42.71 35.74 23.17
N LEU A 13 41.89 34.98 22.43
CA LEU A 13 41.56 35.23 21.02
C LEU A 13 40.15 35.83 20.89
N ARG A 14 39.88 36.87 21.69
CA ARG A 14 38.72 37.77 21.50
C ARG A 14 39.21 39.18 21.21
N ARG A 15 39.61 39.46 19.96
CA ARG A 15 39.46 40.77 19.30
C ARG A 15 40.02 40.79 17.87
N GLU A 16 39.33 41.56 17.04
CA GLU A 16 39.78 42.16 15.78
C GLU A 16 39.66 41.36 14.47
N ALA A 17 38.43 41.32 13.96
CA ALA A 17 38.18 41.51 12.53
C ALA A 17 37.36 42.79 12.34
N ARG A 18 38.03 43.95 12.32
CA ARG A 18 37.47 45.21 11.82
C ARG A 18 37.48 45.15 10.30
N HIS A 19 36.32 45.01 9.69
CA HIS A 19 36.16 45.28 8.25
C HIS A 19 36.05 46.80 8.02
N PRO A 20 36.79 47.36 7.04
CA PRO A 20 36.67 48.76 6.67
C PRO A 20 35.45 48.98 5.76
N ASN A 21 34.63 49.98 6.13
CA ASN A 21 33.80 50.81 5.26
C ASN A 21 33.02 50.13 4.13
N LEU A 22 31.90 49.48 4.47
CA LEU A 22 30.75 49.41 3.57
C LEU A 22 29.90 50.66 3.78
N ASN A 23 29.94 51.56 2.80
CA ASN A 23 29.15 52.78 2.72
C ASN A 23 27.68 52.39 2.50
N VAL A 24 26.93 52.17 3.58
CA VAL A 24 25.48 51.96 3.52
C VAL A 24 24.83 53.33 3.35
N PRO A 25 23.99 53.57 2.32
CA PRO A 25 23.31 54.85 2.16
C PRO A 25 22.45 55.13 3.38
N ARG A 26 22.74 56.23 4.08
CA ARG A 26 21.90 56.77 5.15
C ARG A 26 20.58 57.20 4.53
N TRP A 27 19.53 56.44 4.80
CA TRP A 27 18.16 56.86 4.52
C TRP A 27 17.85 58.13 5.31
N PRO A 28 17.21 59.15 4.69
CA PRO A 28 16.87 60.39 5.37
C PRO A 28 15.91 60.12 6.53
N ALA A 29 16.29 60.59 7.71
CA ALA A 29 15.46 60.59 8.90
C ALA A 29 14.28 61.56 8.69
N GLY A 30 13.15 61.03 8.23
CA GLY A 30 11.98 61.86 7.96
C GLY A 30 10.72 61.14 7.47
N PHE A 31 10.57 59.83 7.70
CA PHE A 31 9.32 59.14 7.38
C PHE A 31 8.40 59.09 8.63
N PRO A 32 7.18 59.67 8.56
CA PRO A 32 6.22 59.55 9.64
C PRO A 32 5.82 58.09 9.86
N ARG A 33 6.11 57.57 11.04
CA ARG A 33 5.58 56.30 11.56
C ARG A 33 4.09 56.47 11.86
N ALA A 34 3.26 56.35 10.84
CA ALA A 34 1.83 56.11 11.01
C ALA A 34 1.28 55.46 9.73
N VAL A 35 1.66 54.20 9.48
CA VAL A 35 0.81 53.34 8.66
C VAL A 35 -0.24 52.78 9.62
N PRO A 36 -1.53 53.12 9.47
CA PRO A 36 -2.57 52.50 10.26
C PRO A 36 -2.49 51.00 10.03
N GLN A 37 -2.26 50.23 11.09
CA GLN A 37 -2.42 48.78 11.08
C GLN A 37 -3.88 48.48 10.77
N MET A 38 -4.21 48.36 9.49
CA MET A 38 -5.47 47.73 9.11
C MET A 38 -5.36 46.26 9.55
N PRO A 39 -6.28 45.76 10.38
CA PRO A 39 -6.29 44.36 10.77
C PRO A 39 -6.46 43.50 9.52
N ILE A 40 -5.39 42.79 9.12
CA ILE A 40 -5.35 41.85 7.99
C ILE A 40 -6.47 40.79 8.10
N ARG A 41 -7.00 40.56 9.32
CA ARG A 41 -8.17 39.71 9.59
C ARG A 41 -9.47 40.22 8.96
N SER A 42 -9.65 41.53 8.82
CA SER A 42 -10.88 42.12 8.27
C SER A 42 -10.91 42.07 6.75
N LEU A 43 -9.75 42.20 6.09
CA LEU A 43 -9.64 42.11 4.64
C LEU A 43 -9.84 40.67 4.15
N THR A 44 -9.33 39.68 4.88
CA THR A 44 -9.52 38.25 4.56
C THR A 44 -10.98 37.79 4.73
N LEU A 45 -11.67 38.25 5.78
CA LEU A 45 -13.11 37.99 5.95
C LEU A 45 -13.97 38.67 4.88
N ALA A 46 -13.66 39.91 4.50
CA ALA A 46 -14.38 40.63 3.45
C ALA A 46 -14.16 39.98 2.06
N LEU A 47 -12.95 39.52 1.76
CA LEU A 47 -12.65 38.81 0.51
C LEU A 47 -13.34 37.44 0.47
N ALA A 48 -13.36 36.70 1.59
CA ALA A 48 -14.06 35.41 1.69
C ALA A 48 -15.58 35.58 1.56
N ALA A 49 -16.16 36.61 2.17
CA ALA A 49 -17.59 36.94 2.04
C ALA A 49 -17.95 37.39 0.62
N ALA A 50 -17.09 38.16 -0.04
CA ALA A 50 -17.29 38.57 -1.44
C ALA A 50 -17.16 37.38 -2.42
N LEU A 51 -16.24 36.45 -2.17
CA LEU A 51 -16.10 35.19 -2.93
C LEU A 51 -17.28 34.23 -2.69
N LEU A 52 -17.88 34.23 -1.50
CA LEU A 52 -19.10 33.48 -1.20
C LEU A 52 -20.35 34.11 -1.85
N ALA A 53 -20.42 35.45 -1.88
CA ALA A 53 -21.55 36.17 -2.48
C ALA A 53 -21.53 36.16 -4.02
N ALA A 54 -20.36 36.08 -4.65
CA ALA A 54 -20.23 36.02 -6.11
C ALA A 54 -20.68 34.69 -6.74
N GLN A 55 -20.98 33.66 -5.94
CA GLN A 55 -21.47 32.35 -6.44
C GLN A 55 -23.00 32.22 -6.52
N ALA A 56 -23.76 33.28 -6.20
CA ALA A 56 -25.22 33.26 -6.23
C ALA A 56 -25.81 33.85 -7.53
N ALA A 57 -25.28 33.47 -8.69
CA ALA A 57 -25.98 33.71 -9.95
C ALA A 57 -27.18 32.74 -10.05
N PRO A 58 -28.38 33.17 -10.50
CA PRO A 58 -29.50 32.27 -10.71
C PRO A 58 -29.13 31.30 -11.83
N LEU A 59 -28.84 30.06 -11.43
CA LEU A 59 -28.61 28.93 -12.34
C LEU A 59 -29.87 28.73 -13.18
N ALA A 60 -29.80 29.15 -14.45
CA ALA A 60 -30.69 28.66 -15.48
C ALA A 60 -30.70 27.12 -15.39
N ALA A 61 -31.89 26.51 -15.41
CA ALA A 61 -32.16 25.10 -15.15
C ALA A 61 -31.02 24.17 -15.62
N GLN A 62 -30.05 23.91 -14.74
CA GLN A 62 -28.89 23.11 -15.07
C GLN A 62 -29.31 21.66 -14.89
N VAL A 63 -29.31 20.91 -15.99
CA VAL A 63 -29.52 19.46 -15.94
C VAL A 63 -28.44 18.87 -15.05
N THR A 64 -28.85 18.40 -13.88
CA THR A 64 -27.94 17.83 -12.89
C THR A 64 -27.86 16.34 -13.16
N GLU A 65 -26.64 15.88 -13.43
CA GLU A 65 -26.36 14.46 -13.63
C GLU A 65 -25.87 13.84 -12.33
N THR A 66 -26.61 12.84 -11.85
CA THR A 66 -26.25 12.09 -10.65
C THR A 66 -25.77 10.71 -11.07
N PRO A 67 -24.56 10.26 -10.67
CA PRO A 67 -24.07 8.93 -11.03
C PRO A 67 -24.96 7.83 -10.42
N VAL A 68 -25.32 6.84 -11.21
CA VAL A 68 -26.15 5.69 -10.82
C VAL A 68 -25.43 4.39 -11.16
N ALA A 69 -25.50 3.39 -10.28
CA ALA A 69 -24.92 2.08 -10.53
C ALA A 69 -25.76 1.25 -11.52
N PHE A 70 -25.09 0.37 -12.26
CA PHE A 70 -25.71 -0.54 -13.21
C PHE A 70 -26.50 -1.67 -12.54
N ASP A 71 -26.29 -1.94 -11.26
CA ASP A 71 -27.12 -2.87 -10.48
C ASP A 71 -27.90 -2.14 -9.37
N SER A 72 -28.92 -2.80 -8.83
CA SER A 72 -29.72 -2.28 -7.71
C SER A 72 -28.95 -2.24 -6.39
N ALA A 73 -27.92 -3.08 -6.23
CA ALA A 73 -27.11 -3.15 -5.02
C ALA A 73 -25.92 -2.17 -5.00
N GLY A 74 -25.73 -1.36 -6.04
CA GLY A 74 -24.64 -0.38 -6.08
C GLY A 74 -23.24 -0.96 -6.29
N ARG A 75 -23.13 -2.24 -6.67
CA ARG A 75 -21.85 -2.97 -6.81
C ARG A 75 -21.16 -2.69 -8.13
N VAL A 76 -21.90 -2.33 -9.18
CA VAL A 76 -21.36 -2.07 -10.52
C VAL A 76 -21.53 -0.59 -10.86
N PRO A 77 -20.65 0.31 -10.38
CA PRO A 77 -20.73 1.74 -10.70
C PRO A 77 -20.17 2.09 -12.09
N THR A 78 -19.42 1.18 -12.72
CA THR A 78 -18.75 1.40 -14.01
C THR A 78 -18.64 0.07 -14.73
N ILE A 79 -18.86 0.07 -16.05
CA ILE A 79 -18.65 -1.09 -16.92
C ILE A 79 -17.42 -0.81 -17.77
N THR A 80 -16.42 -1.69 -17.70
CA THR A 80 -15.26 -1.66 -18.62
C THR A 80 -15.57 -2.50 -19.87
N GLN A 81 -14.84 -2.29 -20.96
CA GLN A 81 -15.04 -3.08 -22.20
C GLN A 81 -15.02 -4.60 -21.96
N PRO A 82 -14.04 -5.16 -21.24
CA PRO A 82 -14.02 -6.59 -20.95
C PRO A 82 -15.19 -7.06 -20.07
N MET A 83 -15.71 -6.19 -19.20
CA MET A 83 -16.92 -6.48 -18.44
C MET A 83 -18.14 -6.54 -19.37
N ALA A 84 -18.29 -5.59 -20.28
CA ALA A 84 -19.36 -5.59 -21.27
C ALA A 84 -19.33 -6.86 -22.15
N GLU A 85 -18.14 -7.26 -22.61
CA GLU A 85 -17.95 -8.50 -23.39
C GLU A 85 -18.35 -9.76 -22.60
N ARG A 86 -17.96 -9.86 -21.32
CA ARG A 86 -18.34 -10.98 -20.44
C ARG A 86 -19.83 -11.03 -20.15
N LEU A 87 -20.43 -9.86 -19.93
CA LEU A 87 -21.86 -9.69 -19.75
C LEU A 87 -22.64 -9.85 -21.06
N ARG A 88 -21.94 -9.99 -22.20
CA ARG A 88 -22.49 -10.05 -23.56
C ARG A 88 -23.43 -8.88 -23.84
N LEU A 89 -23.05 -7.69 -23.35
CA LEU A 89 -23.79 -6.47 -23.60
C LEU A 89 -23.66 -6.12 -25.08
N ALA A 90 -24.80 -6.11 -25.77
CA ALA A 90 -24.89 -5.84 -27.20
C ALA A 90 -26.08 -4.90 -27.48
N PRO A 91 -26.10 -4.23 -28.64
CA PRO A 91 -27.27 -3.47 -29.08
C PRO A 91 -28.54 -4.35 -29.11
N PRO A 92 -29.74 -3.79 -28.84
CA PRO A 92 -29.99 -2.36 -28.60
C PRO A 92 -29.78 -1.92 -27.14
N ALA A 93 -29.69 -2.86 -26.19
CA ALA A 93 -29.58 -2.52 -24.76
C ALA A 93 -28.24 -1.86 -24.39
N TRP A 94 -27.20 -2.12 -25.18
CA TRP A 94 -25.88 -1.52 -25.04
C TRP A 94 -25.53 -0.72 -26.30
N PRO A 95 -25.66 0.62 -26.29
CA PRO A 95 -25.45 1.44 -27.49
C PRO A 95 -23.97 1.72 -27.79
N VAL A 96 -23.05 1.29 -26.92
CA VAL A 96 -21.63 1.61 -27.04
C VAL A 96 -20.99 0.75 -28.12
N LEU A 97 -20.54 1.40 -29.19
CA LEU A 97 -19.82 0.78 -30.30
C LEU A 97 -18.31 1.06 -30.19
N GLY A 98 -17.47 0.12 -30.66
CA GLY A 98 -16.02 0.27 -30.66
C GLY A 98 -15.36 0.13 -29.28
N SER A 99 -14.04 0.34 -29.22
CA SER A 99 -13.27 0.19 -27.98
C SER A 99 -13.54 1.33 -26.99
N PHE A 100 -13.63 1.02 -25.70
CA PHE A 100 -13.79 2.02 -24.65
C PHE A 100 -13.08 1.58 -23.37
N VAL A 101 -12.73 2.55 -22.52
CA VAL A 101 -12.05 2.30 -21.24
C VAL A 101 -13.07 2.02 -20.15
N SER A 102 -14.06 2.90 -20.02
CA SER A 102 -15.08 2.82 -18.97
C SER A 102 -16.36 3.49 -19.40
N ALA A 103 -17.49 2.91 -18.99
CA ALA A 103 -18.82 3.45 -19.19
C ALA A 103 -19.50 3.63 -17.83
N ARG A 104 -20.11 4.80 -17.60
CA ARG A 104 -20.81 5.17 -16.37
C ARG A 104 -22.22 5.64 -16.70
N LEU A 105 -23.17 5.22 -15.87
CA LEU A 105 -24.56 5.63 -16.00
C LEU A 105 -24.83 6.82 -15.07
N TYR A 106 -25.51 7.83 -15.57
CA TYR A 106 -25.95 9.00 -14.82
C TYR A 106 -27.46 9.15 -14.98
N SER A 107 -28.19 9.41 -13.90
CA SER A 107 -29.58 9.88 -13.99
C SER A 107 -29.59 11.38 -14.18
N ARG A 108 -30.45 11.87 -15.07
CA ARG A 108 -30.61 13.31 -15.31
C ARG A 108 -31.79 13.86 -14.53
N SER A 109 -31.68 15.10 -14.05
CA SER A 109 -32.75 15.78 -13.31
C SER A 109 -33.98 16.11 -14.16
N ASP A 110 -33.84 16.20 -15.47
CA ASP A 110 -34.88 16.56 -16.43
C ASP A 110 -35.59 15.35 -17.07
N SER A 111 -35.35 14.14 -16.55
CA SER A 111 -35.78 12.81 -17.00
C SER A 111 -34.77 12.05 -17.88
N GLY A 112 -34.77 10.72 -17.76
CA GLY A 112 -33.89 9.83 -18.49
C GLY A 112 -32.52 9.60 -17.85
N TYR A 113 -31.63 8.97 -18.61
CA TYR A 113 -30.28 8.60 -18.18
C TYR A 113 -29.26 8.91 -19.27
N THR A 114 -28.06 9.31 -18.87
CA THR A 114 -26.91 9.46 -19.76
C THR A 114 -25.91 8.35 -19.48
N LEU A 115 -25.56 7.56 -20.50
CA LEU A 115 -24.41 6.67 -20.45
C LEU A 115 -23.18 7.41 -20.99
N VAL A 116 -22.26 7.77 -20.10
CA VAL A 116 -21.01 8.45 -20.45
C VAL A 116 -19.91 7.41 -20.61
N VAL A 117 -19.28 7.39 -21.78
CA VAL A 117 -18.27 6.41 -22.17
C VAL A 117 -16.93 7.12 -22.40
N ALA A 118 -15.95 6.82 -21.57
CA ALA A 118 -14.58 7.27 -21.76
C ALA A 118 -13.85 6.37 -22.77
N ARG A 119 -13.28 6.99 -23.80
CA ARG A 119 -12.49 6.34 -24.85
C ARG A 119 -11.01 6.32 -24.50
N SER A 120 -10.25 5.47 -25.18
CA SER A 120 -8.80 5.33 -24.98
C SER A 120 -7.99 6.57 -25.37
N ASN A 121 -8.53 7.42 -26.26
CA ASN A 121 -7.98 8.71 -26.66
C ASN A 121 -8.36 9.85 -25.68
N GLY A 122 -9.12 9.57 -24.61
CA GLY A 122 -9.59 10.56 -23.65
C GLY A 122 -10.88 11.28 -24.05
N SER A 123 -11.48 11.01 -25.22
CA SER A 123 -12.79 11.56 -25.56
C SER A 123 -13.89 10.92 -24.71
N LEU A 124 -14.95 11.69 -24.44
CA LEU A 124 -16.13 11.25 -23.72
C LEU A 124 -17.30 11.20 -24.70
N ASP A 125 -17.79 10.01 -24.99
CA ASP A 125 -19.02 9.83 -25.75
C ASP A 125 -20.20 9.76 -24.80
N ARG A 126 -21.35 10.30 -25.21
CA ARG A 126 -22.55 10.36 -24.37
C ARG A 126 -23.70 9.75 -25.14
N TYR A 127 -24.35 8.76 -24.53
CA TYR A 127 -25.51 8.08 -25.09
C TYR A 127 -26.71 8.35 -24.19
N GLU A 128 -27.71 9.03 -24.74
CA GLU A 128 -28.98 9.24 -24.07
C GLU A 128 -29.76 7.92 -24.02
N LEU A 129 -30.23 7.55 -22.84
CA LEU A 129 -31.02 6.36 -22.59
C LEU A 129 -32.38 6.77 -22.04
N SER A 130 -33.44 6.23 -22.65
CA SER A 130 -34.77 6.31 -22.07
C SER A 130 -34.81 5.53 -20.75
N GLU A 131 -35.76 5.85 -19.87
CA GLU A 131 -35.93 5.13 -18.61
C GLU A 131 -36.13 3.61 -18.80
N PRO A 132 -36.94 3.13 -19.76
CA PRO A 132 -37.01 1.70 -20.09
C PRO A 132 -35.68 1.12 -20.58
N GLY A 133 -34.91 1.88 -21.37
CA GLY A 133 -33.60 1.45 -21.88
C GLY A 133 -32.58 1.29 -20.76
N ALA A 134 -32.52 2.25 -19.84
CA ALA A 134 -31.69 2.17 -18.65
C ALA A 134 -32.12 1.02 -17.72
N ALA A 135 -33.43 0.83 -17.51
CA ALA A 135 -33.96 -0.28 -16.72
C ALA A 135 -33.60 -1.65 -17.33
N ALA A 136 -33.70 -1.80 -18.66
CA ALA A 136 -33.31 -3.01 -19.37
C ALA A 136 -31.81 -3.29 -19.22
N LEU A 137 -30.97 -2.28 -19.41
CA LEU A 137 -29.52 -2.40 -19.21
C LEU A 137 -29.17 -2.80 -17.78
N ARG A 138 -29.79 -2.15 -16.77
CA ARG A 138 -29.58 -2.48 -15.36
C ARG A 138 -30.07 -3.90 -15.02
N GLY A 139 -31.19 -4.32 -15.59
CA GLY A 139 -31.73 -5.67 -15.45
C GLY A 139 -30.79 -6.74 -16.00
N LEU A 140 -30.18 -6.51 -17.16
CA LEU A 140 -29.17 -7.42 -17.74
C LEU A 140 -27.95 -7.56 -16.83
N VAL A 141 -27.42 -6.43 -16.36
CA VAL A 141 -26.26 -6.42 -15.45
C VAL A 141 -26.60 -7.09 -14.13
N GLN A 142 -27.76 -6.78 -13.54
CA GLN A 142 -28.21 -7.38 -12.29
C GLN A 142 -28.42 -8.89 -12.42
N HIS A 143 -29.04 -9.37 -13.51
CA HIS A 143 -29.23 -10.79 -13.75
C HIS A 143 -27.89 -11.52 -13.90
N ALA A 144 -26.96 -10.93 -14.64
CA ALA A 144 -25.63 -11.50 -14.83
C ALA A 144 -24.82 -11.54 -13.52
N VAL A 145 -24.87 -10.48 -12.70
CA VAL A 145 -24.23 -10.44 -11.37
C VAL A 145 -24.88 -11.46 -10.42
N ALA A 146 -26.22 -11.53 -10.38
CA ALA A 146 -26.96 -12.44 -9.51
C ALA A 146 -26.76 -13.92 -9.91
N SER A 147 -26.58 -14.20 -11.20
CA SER A 147 -26.36 -15.56 -11.68
C SER A 147 -25.09 -16.18 -11.13
N GLY A 148 -24.12 -15.39 -10.66
CA GLY A 148 -22.94 -15.79 -9.85
C GLY A 148 -21.95 -16.79 -10.48
N HIS A 149 -22.37 -17.54 -11.51
CA HIS A 149 -21.74 -18.78 -11.96
C HIS A 149 -21.03 -18.65 -13.31
N ARG A 150 -21.06 -17.48 -13.96
CA ARG A 150 -20.44 -17.31 -15.29
C ARG A 150 -19.58 -16.06 -15.47
N ALA A 151 -19.63 -15.11 -14.55
CA ALA A 151 -19.04 -13.80 -14.82
C ALA A 151 -17.58 -13.64 -14.35
N GLY A 152 -17.00 -14.60 -13.62
CA GLY A 152 -15.60 -14.47 -13.16
C GLY A 152 -15.32 -13.10 -12.50
N LEU A 153 -16.33 -12.56 -11.81
CA LEU A 153 -16.26 -11.25 -11.15
C LEU A 153 -15.51 -11.31 -9.82
N GLY A 154 -15.15 -12.52 -9.37
CA GLY A 154 -14.14 -12.69 -8.32
C GLY A 154 -12.78 -12.35 -8.91
N GLU A 155 -12.31 -11.12 -8.67
CA GLU A 155 -10.92 -10.68 -8.75
C GLU A 155 -10.10 -11.34 -9.89
N GLN A 156 -10.64 -11.35 -11.11
CA GLN A 156 -9.97 -12.04 -12.21
C GLN A 156 -8.75 -11.25 -12.68
N THR A 157 -7.62 -11.91 -12.48
CA THR A 157 -6.20 -11.61 -12.75
C THR A 157 -5.81 -11.09 -14.14
N THR A 158 -6.75 -10.83 -15.04
CA THR A 158 -6.46 -10.50 -16.45
C THR A 158 -7.06 -9.18 -16.93
N LEU A 159 -7.86 -8.47 -16.12
CA LEU A 159 -8.61 -7.30 -16.59
C LEU A 159 -8.39 -6.05 -15.72
N TYR A 160 -8.68 -4.89 -16.33
CA TYR A 160 -8.50 -3.56 -15.76
C TYR A 160 -9.04 -3.46 -14.32
N SER A 161 -8.21 -2.89 -13.45
CA SER A 161 -8.47 -2.72 -12.03
C SER A 161 -9.68 -1.81 -11.72
N ASP A 162 -10.50 -2.21 -10.74
CA ASP A 162 -11.67 -1.44 -10.30
C ASP A 162 -11.27 -0.09 -9.67
N PRO A 163 -12.13 0.95 -9.71
CA PRO A 163 -11.87 2.21 -9.01
C PRO A 163 -11.61 1.99 -7.51
N ALA A 164 -10.51 2.57 -6.99
CA ALA A 164 -10.12 2.41 -5.58
C ALA A 164 -11.05 3.14 -4.59
N GLY A 165 -11.80 4.14 -5.06
CA GLY A 165 -12.74 4.91 -4.25
C GLY A 165 -12.13 5.48 -2.97
N ASN A 166 -12.77 5.24 -1.83
CA ASN A 166 -12.33 5.72 -0.51
C ASN A 166 -10.99 5.12 -0.05
N ALA A 167 -10.62 3.94 -0.57
CA ALA A 167 -9.37 3.30 -0.16
C ALA A 167 -8.14 4.13 -0.59
N PHE A 168 -8.22 4.85 -1.71
CA PHE A 168 -7.15 5.76 -2.14
C PHE A 168 -7.01 6.94 -1.18
N VAL A 169 -8.12 7.62 -0.87
CA VAL A 169 -8.12 8.77 0.06
C VAL A 169 -7.59 8.37 1.44
N ARG A 170 -8.07 7.23 1.98
CA ARG A 170 -7.58 6.70 3.26
C ARG A 170 -6.07 6.44 3.23
N ASN A 171 -5.58 5.75 2.21
CA ASN A 171 -4.16 5.42 2.13
C ASN A 171 -3.28 6.66 1.98
N GLN A 172 -3.69 7.63 1.17
CA GLN A 172 -2.96 8.89 1.02
C GLN A 172 -2.99 9.72 2.31
N ALA A 173 -4.09 9.72 3.06
CA ALA A 173 -4.14 10.35 4.38
C ALA A 173 -3.16 9.68 5.37
N LEU A 174 -3.08 8.34 5.37
CA LEU A 174 -2.11 7.61 6.19
C LEU A 174 -0.66 7.93 5.78
N LEU A 175 -0.36 8.05 4.48
CA LEU A 175 0.96 8.50 4.02
C LEU A 175 1.25 9.94 4.41
N GLY A 176 0.25 10.83 4.29
CA GLY A 176 0.34 12.20 4.75
C GLY A 176 0.71 12.29 6.23
N LEU A 177 0.06 11.48 7.07
CA LEU A 177 0.28 11.45 8.52
C LEU A 177 1.61 10.79 8.92
N PHE A 178 1.96 9.65 8.33
CA PHE A 178 3.07 8.82 8.81
C PHE A 178 4.35 8.92 7.98
N VAL A 179 4.31 9.50 6.78
CA VAL A 179 5.46 9.57 5.87
C VAL A 179 5.75 11.01 5.48
N TYR A 180 4.80 11.72 4.86
CA TYR A 180 5.04 13.05 4.31
C TYR A 180 5.12 14.14 5.38
N GLY A 181 4.20 14.12 6.34
CA GLY A 181 4.11 15.09 7.43
C GLY A 181 5.39 15.15 8.26
N PRO A 182 5.88 14.03 8.84
CA PRO A 182 7.12 14.02 9.61
C PRO A 182 8.33 14.50 8.80
N ALA A 183 8.44 14.14 7.52
CA ALA A 183 9.52 14.62 6.66
C ALA A 183 9.42 16.14 6.40
N ALA A 184 8.21 16.66 6.19
CA ALA A 184 7.97 18.10 6.06
C ALA A 184 8.24 18.86 7.37
N SER A 185 7.96 18.26 8.52
CA SER A 185 8.24 18.77 9.86
C SER A 185 9.74 19.05 10.03
N VAL A 186 10.59 18.08 9.65
CA VAL A 186 12.06 18.22 9.68
C VAL A 186 12.53 19.36 8.77
N LEU A 187 11.95 19.47 7.56
CA LEU A 187 12.30 20.54 6.61
C LEU A 187 11.89 21.94 7.08
N ALA A 188 10.78 22.05 7.81
CA ALA A 188 10.31 23.33 8.33
C ALA A 188 11.00 23.73 9.64
N GLY A 189 11.31 22.75 10.51
CA GLY A 189 11.97 22.97 11.80
C GLY A 189 13.41 23.45 11.69
N SER A 190 14.06 23.27 10.54
CA SER A 190 15.40 23.80 10.29
C SER A 190 15.46 25.31 10.08
N SER A 191 14.31 25.98 9.93
CA SER A 191 14.23 27.42 9.70
C SER A 191 14.32 28.28 10.97
N GLY A 192 14.32 27.68 12.16
CA GLY A 192 14.46 28.37 13.46
C GLY A 192 13.85 27.57 14.62
N ASN A 193 14.10 28.01 15.87
CA ASN A 193 13.69 27.36 17.14
C ASN A 193 12.16 27.24 17.36
N ASP A 194 11.34 27.53 16.36
CA ASP A 194 9.90 27.57 16.48
C ASP A 194 9.31 26.20 16.15
N GLY A 195 9.17 25.35 17.17
CA GLY A 195 8.49 24.05 17.05
C GLY A 195 7.06 24.15 16.49
N SER A 196 6.47 25.35 16.50
CA SER A 196 5.19 25.64 15.85
C SER A 196 5.25 25.53 14.33
N ALA A 197 6.36 25.92 13.69
CA ALA A 197 6.52 25.83 12.23
C ALA A 197 6.61 24.36 11.76
N ALA A 198 7.36 23.54 12.50
CA ALA A 198 7.48 22.10 12.26
C ALA A 198 6.12 21.38 12.40
N ALA A 199 5.42 21.62 13.52
CA ALA A 199 4.09 21.06 13.75
C ALA A 199 3.05 21.55 12.72
N ALA A 200 3.09 22.83 12.33
CA ALA A 200 2.21 23.37 11.30
C ALA A 200 2.47 22.74 9.93
N ALA A 201 3.74 22.54 9.56
CA ALA A 201 4.11 21.88 8.30
C ALA A 201 3.65 20.42 8.27
N GLU A 202 3.82 19.69 9.38
CA GLU A 202 3.34 18.31 9.52
C GLU A 202 1.83 18.21 9.32
N LEU A 203 1.06 19.02 10.05
CA LEU A 203 -0.41 19.01 9.95
C LEU A 203 -0.90 19.48 8.58
N LEU A 204 -0.26 20.49 7.99
CA LEU A 204 -0.61 21.00 6.66
C LEU A 204 -0.38 19.94 5.58
N VAL A 205 0.76 19.23 5.63
CA VAL A 205 1.05 18.16 4.66
C VAL A 205 0.15 16.95 4.90
N ALA A 206 -0.08 16.55 6.15
CA ALA A 206 -0.98 15.45 6.47
C ALA A 206 -2.42 15.72 5.98
N GLY A 207 -2.99 16.89 6.31
CA GLY A 207 -4.33 17.30 5.88
C GLY A 207 -4.41 17.59 4.38
N GLY A 208 -3.41 18.28 3.82
CA GLY A 208 -3.34 18.61 2.39
C GLY A 208 -3.31 17.36 1.50
N THR A 209 -2.62 16.30 1.94
CA THR A 209 -2.57 15.03 1.23
C THR A 209 -3.95 14.36 1.16
N PHE A 210 -4.75 14.42 2.24
CA PHE A 210 -6.14 13.94 2.23
C PHE A 210 -7.00 14.70 1.22
N PHE A 211 -6.96 16.04 1.24
CA PHE A 211 -7.77 16.86 0.31
C PHE A 211 -7.35 16.69 -1.15
N ALA A 212 -6.04 16.61 -1.42
CA ALA A 212 -5.52 16.31 -2.76
C ALA A 212 -5.99 14.94 -3.25
N ALA A 213 -5.98 13.92 -2.39
CA ALA A 213 -6.47 12.59 -2.73
C ALA A 213 -7.99 12.57 -2.95
N LEU A 214 -8.76 13.33 -2.16
CA LEU A 214 -10.19 13.49 -2.31
C LEU A 214 -10.54 14.16 -3.64
N ALA A 215 -9.83 15.22 -4.03
CA ALA A 215 -9.98 15.86 -5.33
C ALA A 215 -9.63 14.89 -6.48
N ARG A 216 -8.51 14.17 -6.37
CA ARG A 216 -8.08 13.21 -7.40
C ARG A 216 -9.02 12.02 -7.55
N ARG A 217 -9.68 11.59 -6.47
CA ARG A 217 -10.70 10.52 -6.49
C ARG A 217 -11.85 10.88 -7.45
N SER A 218 -12.24 12.15 -7.51
CA SER A 218 -13.35 12.63 -8.34
C SER A 218 -12.96 12.87 -9.80
N ALA A 219 -11.68 12.86 -10.14
CA ALA A 219 -11.21 13.07 -11.51
C ALA A 219 -11.44 11.84 -12.41
N ASP A 220 -11.62 12.09 -13.71
CA ASP A 220 -11.82 11.08 -14.75
C ASP A 220 -10.55 10.93 -15.61
N PRO A 221 -9.99 9.72 -15.80
CA PRO A 221 -10.37 8.46 -15.16
C PRO A 221 -10.05 8.41 -13.66
N PRO A 222 -10.85 7.67 -12.86
CA PRO A 222 -10.63 7.51 -11.43
C PRO A 222 -9.33 6.75 -11.17
N VAL A 223 -8.78 6.91 -9.97
CA VAL A 223 -7.67 6.08 -9.51
C VAL A 223 -8.17 4.66 -9.32
N THR A 224 -7.57 3.71 -10.04
CA THR A 224 -7.87 2.28 -9.92
C THR A 224 -7.22 1.65 -8.68
N THR A 225 -7.65 0.46 -8.31
CA THR A 225 -7.13 -0.31 -7.17
C THR A 225 -5.66 -0.66 -7.34
N ALA A 226 -5.23 -1.06 -8.53
CA ALA A 226 -3.85 -1.32 -8.88
C ALA A 226 -3.00 -0.06 -8.73
N GLN A 227 -3.51 1.09 -9.19
CA GLN A 227 -2.87 2.38 -8.98
C GLN A 227 -2.77 2.74 -7.50
N ASN A 228 -3.81 2.53 -6.70
CA ASN A 228 -3.75 2.78 -5.27
C ASN A 228 -2.73 1.85 -4.58
N ILE A 229 -2.76 0.54 -4.86
CA ILE A 229 -1.81 -0.44 -4.29
C ILE A 229 -0.38 0.00 -4.61
N LEU A 230 -0.08 0.26 -5.88
CA LEU A 230 1.28 0.57 -6.28
C LEU A 230 1.71 1.95 -5.79
N ALA A 231 0.86 2.97 -5.87
CA ALA A 231 1.19 4.31 -5.40
C ALA A 231 1.45 4.33 -3.88
N THR A 232 0.66 3.61 -3.08
CA THR A 232 0.89 3.54 -1.64
C THR A 232 2.20 2.85 -1.30
N ASN A 233 2.49 1.71 -1.92
CA ASN A 233 3.73 0.99 -1.65
C ASN A 233 4.96 1.72 -2.21
N ALA A 234 4.84 2.29 -3.41
CA ALA A 234 5.90 3.07 -4.03
C ALA A 234 6.18 4.37 -3.27
N ALA A 235 5.23 4.93 -2.53
CA ALA A 235 5.50 6.03 -1.62
C ALA A 235 6.45 5.62 -0.49
N VAL A 236 6.14 4.51 0.21
CA VAL A 236 6.95 4.03 1.32
C VAL A 236 8.33 3.57 0.83
N GLN A 237 8.36 2.80 -0.27
CA GLN A 237 9.60 2.37 -0.90
C GLN A 237 10.38 3.55 -1.46
N GLY A 238 9.72 4.52 -2.07
CA GLY A 238 10.35 5.75 -2.54
C GLY A 238 11.00 6.53 -1.41
N ALA A 239 10.36 6.58 -0.23
CA ALA A 239 10.93 7.18 0.96
C ALA A 239 12.20 6.45 1.41
N ALA A 240 12.15 5.12 1.48
CA ALA A 240 13.29 4.26 1.81
C ALA A 240 14.42 4.38 0.77
N PHE A 241 14.08 4.44 -0.53
CA PHE A 241 15.00 4.66 -1.64
C PHE A 241 15.68 6.02 -1.52
N GLY A 242 14.91 7.08 -1.27
CA GLY A 242 15.42 8.43 -1.05
C GLY A 242 16.38 8.48 0.13
N GLY A 243 15.99 7.91 1.27
CA GLY A 243 16.86 7.80 2.45
C GLY A 243 18.14 7.00 2.18
N ALA A 244 18.04 5.88 1.45
CA ALA A 244 19.19 5.08 1.04
C ALA A 244 20.14 5.85 0.11
N LEU A 245 19.60 6.65 -0.82
CA LEU A 245 20.40 7.53 -1.68
C LEU A 245 21.06 8.66 -0.88
N ALA A 246 20.35 9.29 0.04
CA ALA A 246 20.90 10.33 0.91
C ALA A 246 22.08 9.78 1.72
N TYR A 247 21.91 8.60 2.31
CA TYR A 247 22.98 7.91 3.03
C TYR A 247 24.15 7.52 2.12
N ALA A 248 23.87 6.94 0.94
CA ALA A 248 24.92 6.60 -0.03
C ALA A 248 25.71 7.85 -0.48
N ALA A 249 25.05 9.01 -0.61
CA ALA A 249 25.64 10.28 -1.02
C ALA A 249 26.33 11.08 0.09
N ASP A 250 26.46 10.55 1.32
CA ASP A 250 26.97 11.28 2.50
C ASP A 250 26.16 12.54 2.87
N VAL A 251 24.85 12.52 2.68
CA VAL A 251 24.03 13.65 3.09
C VAL A 251 23.98 13.70 4.61
N ARG A 252 24.72 14.66 5.20
CA ARG A 252 24.89 14.78 6.66
C ARG A 252 23.86 15.67 7.34
N THR A 253 23.19 16.54 6.59
CA THR A 253 22.20 17.44 7.18
C THR A 253 20.83 16.77 7.21
N PRO A 254 20.10 16.83 8.34
CA PRO A 254 18.79 16.19 8.47
C PRO A 254 17.78 16.75 7.47
N GLU A 255 17.90 18.03 7.09
CA GLU A 255 17.05 18.69 6.09
C GLU A 255 17.23 18.09 4.71
N ALA A 256 18.48 17.93 4.27
CA ALA A 256 18.73 17.35 2.97
C ALA A 256 18.31 15.87 2.96
N ALA A 257 18.57 15.12 4.04
CA ALA A 257 18.09 13.74 4.15
C ALA A 257 16.54 13.66 4.11
N ALA A 258 15.84 14.54 4.81
CA ALA A 258 14.39 14.66 4.78
C ALA A 258 13.87 15.06 3.39
N LEU A 259 14.59 15.91 2.65
CA LEU A 259 14.25 16.27 1.27
C LEU A 259 14.36 15.06 0.33
N PHE A 260 15.41 14.26 0.44
CA PHE A 260 15.55 13.03 -0.33
C PHE A 260 14.45 12.01 0.02
N PHE A 261 14.17 11.83 1.31
CA PHE A 261 13.10 10.95 1.79
C PHE A 261 11.73 11.40 1.27
N LEU A 262 11.38 12.67 1.43
CA LEU A 262 10.11 13.24 0.97
C LEU A 262 10.01 13.19 -0.55
N GLY A 263 11.05 13.64 -1.27
CA GLY A 263 11.11 13.62 -2.73
C GLY A 263 10.98 12.21 -3.31
N GLY A 264 11.66 11.24 -2.70
CA GLY A 264 11.52 9.83 -3.04
C GLY A 264 10.10 9.32 -2.80
N SER A 265 9.47 9.68 -1.68
CA SER A 265 8.12 9.23 -1.35
C SER A 265 7.02 9.81 -2.25
N VAL A 266 7.09 11.12 -2.56
CA VAL A 266 6.17 11.79 -3.49
C VAL A 266 6.41 11.30 -4.92
N GLY A 267 7.68 11.23 -5.35
CA GLY A 267 8.05 10.69 -6.66
C GLY A 267 7.61 9.24 -6.84
N GLY A 268 7.72 8.43 -5.78
CA GLY A 268 7.22 7.07 -5.72
C GLY A 268 5.70 6.97 -5.88
N THR A 269 4.93 7.84 -5.22
CA THR A 269 3.47 7.92 -5.41
C THR A 269 3.09 8.23 -6.85
N ILE A 270 3.71 9.27 -7.44
CA ILE A 270 3.45 9.70 -8.82
C ILE A 270 3.84 8.59 -9.80
N GLY A 271 5.03 8.01 -9.63
CA GLY A 271 5.55 6.90 -10.45
C GLY A 271 4.67 5.66 -10.35
N GLY A 272 4.21 5.31 -9.14
CA GLY A 272 3.29 4.21 -8.88
C GLY A 272 1.95 4.42 -9.58
N LEU A 273 1.35 5.62 -9.46
CA LEU A 273 0.12 5.97 -10.17
C LEU A 273 0.26 5.89 -11.69
N ALA A 274 1.39 6.32 -12.24
CA ALA A 274 1.65 6.31 -13.68
C ALA A 274 1.85 4.88 -14.19
N ARG A 275 2.68 4.08 -13.51
CA ARG A 275 3.07 2.73 -13.92
C ARG A 275 1.94 1.71 -13.79
N ALA A 276 1.08 1.85 -12.80
CA ALA A 276 -0.04 0.95 -12.57
C ALA A 276 -1.27 1.19 -13.48
N ARG A 277 -1.27 2.21 -14.35
CA ARG A 277 -2.41 2.48 -15.28
C ARG A 277 -2.78 1.29 -16.17
N ARG A 278 -1.83 0.40 -16.43
CA ARG A 278 -2.00 -0.79 -17.29
C ARG A 278 -1.76 -2.09 -16.52
N MET A 279 -1.86 -2.03 -15.19
CA MET A 279 -1.67 -3.19 -14.34
C MET A 279 -3.00 -3.71 -13.81
N THR A 280 -3.09 -5.01 -13.68
CA THR A 280 -4.07 -5.70 -12.85
C THR A 280 -3.72 -5.53 -11.37
N ASP A 281 -4.68 -5.80 -10.49
CA ASP A 281 -4.45 -5.72 -9.03
C ASP A 281 -3.34 -6.68 -8.57
N ALA A 282 -3.29 -7.87 -9.16
CA ALA A 282 -2.28 -8.88 -8.89
C ALA A 282 -0.88 -8.46 -9.32
N GLU A 283 -0.74 -7.85 -10.51
CA GLU A 283 0.53 -7.32 -10.99
C GLU A 283 1.03 -6.17 -10.10
N ALA A 284 0.14 -5.26 -9.71
CA ALA A 284 0.49 -4.14 -8.83
C ALA A 284 0.88 -4.63 -7.43
N ALA A 285 0.13 -5.58 -6.85
CA ALA A 285 0.46 -6.19 -5.57
C ALA A 285 1.79 -6.94 -5.64
N SER A 286 2.02 -7.75 -6.68
CA SER A 286 3.26 -8.51 -6.86
C SER A 286 4.46 -7.59 -7.05
N ALA A 287 4.30 -6.52 -7.82
CA ALA A 287 5.34 -5.51 -8.01
C ALA A 287 5.70 -4.81 -6.70
N ALA A 288 4.69 -4.43 -5.91
CA ALA A 288 4.89 -3.85 -4.58
C ALA A 288 5.63 -4.83 -3.65
N PHE A 289 5.18 -6.08 -3.59
CA PHE A 289 5.81 -7.11 -2.76
C PHE A 289 7.28 -7.34 -3.14
N ALA A 290 7.56 -7.54 -4.43
CA ALA A 290 8.91 -7.75 -4.92
C ALA A 290 9.81 -6.52 -4.71
N GLY A 291 9.25 -5.31 -4.74
CA GLY A 291 9.95 -4.07 -4.37
C GLY A 291 10.45 -4.04 -2.92
N TYR A 292 9.82 -4.79 -2.00
CA TYR A 292 10.35 -4.99 -0.63
C TYR A 292 11.26 -6.21 -0.53
N ALA A 293 10.85 -7.34 -1.11
CA ALA A 293 11.58 -8.59 -0.97
C ALA A 293 12.99 -8.52 -1.59
N ALA A 294 13.14 -7.86 -2.74
CA ALA A 294 14.41 -7.74 -3.44
C ALA A 294 15.50 -6.98 -2.62
N PRO A 295 15.28 -5.75 -2.14
CA PRO A 295 16.28 -5.04 -1.35
C PRO A 295 16.55 -5.71 0.01
N LEU A 296 15.54 -6.29 0.66
CA LEU A 296 15.75 -7.04 1.90
C LEU A 296 16.62 -8.28 1.69
N THR A 297 16.39 -9.01 0.60
CA THR A 297 17.23 -10.16 0.22
C THR A 297 18.65 -9.71 -0.08
N ALA A 298 18.83 -8.62 -0.83
CA ALA A 298 20.15 -8.11 -1.17
C ALA A 298 20.94 -7.66 0.08
N LEU A 299 20.30 -6.87 0.95
CA LEU A 299 20.89 -6.45 2.23
C LEU A 299 21.25 -7.64 3.11
N GLY A 300 20.35 -8.61 3.19
CA GLY A 300 20.56 -9.83 3.96
C GLY A 300 21.71 -10.69 3.43
N VAL A 301 21.85 -10.84 2.11
CA VAL A 301 22.99 -11.53 1.49
C VAL A 301 24.30 -10.77 1.73
N MET A 302 24.31 -9.45 1.58
CA MET A 302 25.50 -8.62 1.87
C MET A 302 25.91 -8.71 3.34
N GLY A 303 24.94 -8.68 4.26
CA GLY A 303 25.21 -8.84 5.68
C GLY A 303 25.72 -10.23 6.05
N ALA A 304 25.16 -11.29 5.45
CA ALA A 304 25.65 -12.65 5.61
C ALA A 304 27.09 -12.82 5.10
N ALA A 305 27.45 -12.07 4.04
CA ALA A 305 28.81 -12.03 3.51
C ALA A 305 29.79 -11.17 4.33
N GLY A 306 29.33 -10.50 5.38
CA GLY A 306 30.17 -9.64 6.23
C GLY A 306 30.46 -8.25 5.65
N VAL A 307 29.67 -7.78 4.68
CA VAL A 307 29.85 -6.43 4.10
C VAL A 307 29.74 -5.34 5.18
N PHE A 308 28.96 -5.58 6.24
CA PHE A 308 28.75 -4.64 7.34
C PHE A 308 29.75 -4.77 8.50
N ASP A 309 30.70 -5.70 8.45
CA ASP A 309 31.70 -5.87 9.53
C ASP A 309 32.81 -4.82 9.50
N GLY A 310 32.95 -4.11 8.37
CA GLY A 310 34.01 -3.14 8.15
C GLY A 310 33.82 -1.82 8.91
N PRO A 311 34.89 -1.06 9.15
CA PRO A 311 34.80 0.24 9.78
C PRO A 311 33.98 1.22 8.92
N GLY A 312 32.89 1.76 9.48
CA GLY A 312 32.18 3.01 9.15
C GLY A 312 31.61 3.23 7.73
N GLU A 313 32.37 2.92 6.67
CA GLU A 313 32.09 3.35 5.30
C GLU A 313 31.46 2.28 4.42
N THR A 314 31.50 1.00 4.82
CA THR A 314 31.00 -0.12 4.00
C THR A 314 29.47 -0.14 3.85
N GLY A 315 28.74 0.60 4.68
CA GLY A 315 27.28 0.73 4.59
C GLY A 315 26.82 1.48 3.33
N ARG A 316 27.60 2.44 2.83
CA ARG A 316 27.16 3.35 1.76
C ARG A 316 26.98 2.64 0.40
N PRO A 317 27.93 1.80 -0.06
CA PRO A 317 27.72 0.97 -1.24
C PRO A 317 26.52 0.02 -1.09
N ALA A 318 26.34 -0.58 0.10
CA ALA A 318 25.24 -1.49 0.37
C ALA A 318 23.87 -0.79 0.28
N ALA A 319 23.76 0.46 0.77
CA ALA A 319 22.55 1.26 0.61
C ALA A 319 22.26 1.59 -0.86
N GLY A 320 23.29 1.90 -1.67
CA GLY A 320 23.14 2.08 -3.11
C GLY A 320 22.65 0.82 -3.83
N ILE A 321 23.18 -0.36 -3.46
CA ILE A 321 22.73 -1.66 -3.98
C ILE A 321 21.28 -1.95 -3.57
N ALA A 322 20.92 -1.68 -2.32
CA ALA A 322 19.54 -1.82 -1.83
C ALA A 322 18.58 -0.91 -2.62
N ALA A 323 18.96 0.34 -2.86
CA ALA A 323 18.19 1.27 -3.68
C ALA A 323 18.00 0.75 -5.12
N GLY A 324 19.06 0.23 -5.75
CA GLY A 324 18.98 -0.37 -7.09
C GLY A 324 18.11 -1.62 -7.17
N THR A 325 18.24 -2.53 -6.20
CA THR A 325 17.46 -3.78 -6.16
C THR A 325 15.97 -3.54 -5.87
N MET A 326 15.64 -2.48 -5.13
CA MET A 326 14.26 -2.01 -4.96
C MET A 326 13.59 -1.67 -6.29
N LEU A 327 14.28 -0.93 -7.17
CA LEU A 327 13.77 -0.60 -8.51
C LEU A 327 13.62 -1.83 -9.40
N LEU A 328 14.56 -2.79 -9.31
CA LEU A 328 14.49 -4.06 -10.03
C LEU A 328 13.39 -5.00 -9.51
N GLY A 329 12.99 -4.87 -8.24
CA GLY A 329 11.90 -5.64 -7.65
C GLY A 329 10.58 -5.46 -8.41
N TYR A 330 10.24 -4.24 -8.81
CA TYR A 330 8.99 -3.94 -9.52
C TYR A 330 8.76 -4.76 -10.79
N PRO A 331 9.66 -4.76 -11.81
CA PRO A 331 9.47 -5.58 -13.00
C PRO A 331 9.50 -7.08 -12.70
N LEU A 332 10.26 -7.55 -11.70
CA LEU A 332 10.27 -8.95 -11.30
C LEU A 332 8.93 -9.39 -10.73
N GLY A 333 8.29 -8.56 -9.89
CA GLY A 333 6.96 -8.84 -9.36
C GLY A 333 5.88 -8.91 -10.45
N VAL A 334 5.93 -8.01 -11.43
CA VAL A 334 5.02 -8.08 -12.60
C VAL A 334 5.26 -9.37 -13.41
N ALA A 335 6.53 -9.73 -13.62
CA ALA A 335 6.88 -10.96 -14.34
C ALA A 335 6.38 -12.22 -13.61
N TYR A 336 6.43 -12.24 -12.27
CA TYR A 336 5.87 -13.32 -11.46
C TYR A 336 4.37 -13.51 -11.70
N ALA A 337 3.57 -12.45 -11.52
CA ALA A 337 2.12 -12.53 -11.73
C ALA A 337 1.75 -13.00 -13.15
N ARG A 338 2.51 -12.56 -14.17
CA ARG A 338 2.30 -12.93 -15.57
C ARG A 338 2.73 -14.35 -15.93
N ARG A 339 3.81 -14.86 -15.31
CA ARG A 339 4.43 -16.14 -15.69
C ARG A 339 4.07 -17.31 -14.78
N ALA A 340 3.42 -17.07 -13.65
CA ALA A 340 2.95 -18.14 -12.78
C ALA A 340 2.06 -19.13 -13.56
N PRO A 341 2.22 -20.46 -13.37
CA PRO A 341 1.38 -21.47 -14.02
C PRO A 341 -0.04 -21.56 -13.42
N TYR A 342 -0.31 -20.80 -12.37
CA TYR A 342 -1.59 -20.67 -11.68
C TYR A 342 -2.06 -19.20 -11.72
N THR A 343 -3.31 -19.01 -11.35
CA THR A 343 -3.90 -17.69 -11.14
C THR A 343 -3.27 -17.06 -9.90
N VAL A 344 -2.78 -15.82 -10.00
CA VAL A 344 -2.22 -15.07 -8.85
C VAL A 344 -3.11 -13.87 -8.62
N THR A 345 -3.77 -13.77 -7.47
CA THR A 345 -4.62 -12.62 -7.10
C THR A 345 -3.83 -11.59 -6.26
N ALA A 346 -4.43 -10.43 -5.96
CA ALA A 346 -3.82 -9.50 -5.01
C ALA A 346 -3.89 -10.03 -3.57
N GLY A 347 -4.94 -10.80 -3.24
CA GLY A 347 -5.06 -11.53 -1.97
C GLY A 347 -3.93 -12.52 -1.75
N ASP A 348 -3.56 -13.29 -2.78
CA ASP A 348 -2.49 -14.28 -2.73
C ASP A 348 -1.13 -13.65 -2.44
N VAL A 349 -0.83 -12.54 -3.11
CA VAL A 349 0.42 -11.80 -2.86
C VAL A 349 0.46 -11.29 -1.43
N ARG A 350 -0.67 -10.87 -0.87
CA ARG A 350 -0.75 -10.44 0.52
C ARG A 350 -0.56 -11.60 1.49
N ALA A 351 -1.15 -12.77 1.22
CA ALA A 351 -0.92 -13.99 1.99
C ALA A 351 0.58 -14.39 1.94
N MET A 352 1.21 -14.31 0.76
CA MET A 352 2.65 -14.52 0.59
C MET A 352 3.47 -13.49 1.38
N THR A 353 3.05 -12.22 1.41
CA THR A 353 3.70 -11.17 2.22
C THR A 353 3.63 -11.48 3.72
N THR A 354 2.46 -11.92 4.20
CA THR A 354 2.28 -12.36 5.60
C THR A 354 3.22 -13.52 5.93
N SER A 355 3.31 -14.53 5.05
CA SER A 355 4.19 -15.68 5.23
C SER A 355 5.68 -15.29 5.20
N ALA A 356 6.08 -14.37 4.33
CA ALA A 356 7.43 -13.82 4.29
C ALA A 356 7.79 -13.10 5.60
N ALA A 357 6.88 -12.26 6.12
CA ALA A 357 7.06 -11.57 7.40
C ALA A 357 7.14 -12.54 8.58
N LEU A 358 6.30 -13.58 8.61
CA LEU A 358 6.39 -14.66 9.60
C LEU A 358 7.72 -15.40 9.53
N GLY A 359 8.20 -15.72 8.33
CA GLY A 359 9.51 -16.36 8.14
C GLY A 359 10.65 -15.54 8.72
N VAL A 360 10.66 -14.22 8.49
CA VAL A 360 11.61 -13.28 9.12
C VAL A 360 11.46 -13.27 10.64
N ALA A 361 10.23 -13.17 11.16
CA ALA A 361 9.98 -13.14 12.60
C ALA A 361 10.46 -14.43 13.30
N ILE A 362 10.20 -15.60 12.70
CA ILE A 362 10.69 -16.90 13.18
C ILE A 362 12.22 -16.88 13.23
N ALA A 363 12.86 -16.51 12.12
CA ALA A 363 14.32 -16.46 12.03
C ALA A 363 14.97 -15.43 12.97
N ALA A 364 14.25 -14.37 13.36
CA ALA A 364 14.73 -13.35 14.28
C ALA A 364 14.75 -13.83 15.74
N THR A 365 13.90 -14.81 16.11
CA THR A 365 13.72 -15.31 17.48
C THR A 365 15.02 -15.61 18.24
N PRO A 366 16.00 -16.38 17.72
CA PRO A 366 17.22 -16.70 18.46
C PRO A 366 18.06 -15.45 18.83
N PHE A 367 17.90 -14.34 18.11
CA PHE A 367 18.71 -13.13 18.25
C PHE A 367 18.12 -12.09 19.23
N MET A 368 16.99 -12.37 19.88
CA MET A 368 16.25 -11.42 20.72
C MET A 368 16.71 -11.33 22.19
N ASP A 369 17.69 -12.13 22.61
CA ASP A 369 18.17 -12.17 24.00
C ASP A 369 19.29 -11.17 24.34
N GLY A 370 19.59 -10.23 23.44
CA GLY A 370 20.55 -9.14 23.68
C GLY A 370 22.01 -9.56 23.79
N GLN A 371 22.31 -10.85 23.58
CA GLN A 371 23.68 -11.36 23.50
C GLN A 371 24.38 -10.81 22.25
N HIS A 372 25.72 -10.73 22.30
CA HIS A 372 26.51 -10.39 21.11
C HIS A 372 26.45 -11.57 20.14
N HIS A 373 25.54 -11.47 19.17
CA HIS A 373 25.39 -12.45 18.11
C HIS A 373 26.33 -12.15 16.96
N ASP A 374 26.80 -13.20 16.29
CA ASP A 374 27.46 -13.05 15.00
C ASP A 374 26.48 -12.41 13.99
N GLN A 375 26.78 -11.19 13.58
CA GLN A 375 25.93 -10.42 12.67
C GLN A 375 25.73 -11.16 11.34
N LYS A 376 26.73 -11.91 10.86
CA LYS A 376 26.61 -12.70 9.62
C LYS A 376 25.55 -13.77 9.77
N ALA A 377 25.59 -14.50 10.87
CA ALA A 377 24.60 -15.53 11.19
C ALA A 377 23.20 -14.91 11.30
N GLN A 378 23.08 -13.72 11.90
CA GLN A 378 21.80 -12.99 11.99
C GLN A 378 21.26 -12.62 10.60
N TYR A 379 22.06 -11.98 9.74
CA TYR A 379 21.62 -11.63 8.39
C TYR A 379 21.30 -12.86 7.54
N ALA A 380 22.12 -13.91 7.63
CA ALA A 380 21.88 -15.18 6.93
C ALA A 380 20.55 -15.81 7.37
N ALA A 381 20.30 -15.86 8.68
CA ALA A 381 19.05 -16.38 9.24
C ALA A 381 17.84 -15.56 8.79
N LEU A 382 17.88 -14.23 8.90
CA LEU A 382 16.78 -13.34 8.49
C LEU A 382 16.48 -13.48 6.99
N THR A 383 17.52 -13.57 6.16
CA THR A 383 17.38 -13.80 4.71
C THR A 383 16.76 -15.17 4.42
N GLY A 384 17.27 -16.21 5.08
CA GLY A 384 16.74 -17.56 4.96
C GLY A 384 15.28 -17.64 5.42
N GLY A 385 14.92 -16.93 6.49
CA GLY A 385 13.57 -16.77 6.99
C GLY A 385 12.65 -16.08 5.97
N LEU A 386 13.09 -14.96 5.39
CA LEU A 386 12.36 -14.25 4.34
C LEU A 386 12.08 -15.18 3.14
N LEU A 387 13.13 -15.78 2.57
CA LEU A 387 13.01 -16.63 1.38
C LEU A 387 12.21 -17.90 1.67
N GLY A 388 12.43 -18.53 2.82
CA GLY A 388 11.67 -19.68 3.29
C GLY A 388 10.19 -19.35 3.46
N GLY A 389 9.87 -18.20 4.06
CA GLY A 389 8.51 -17.70 4.21
C GLY A 389 7.83 -17.45 2.86
N ILE A 390 8.56 -16.91 1.87
CA ILE A 390 8.05 -16.73 0.49
C ILE A 390 7.74 -18.08 -0.15
N ILE A 391 8.68 -19.03 -0.12
CA ILE A 391 8.53 -20.34 -0.75
C ILE A 391 7.37 -21.13 -0.10
N LEU A 392 7.31 -21.14 1.24
CA LEU A 392 6.24 -21.82 1.97
C LEU A 392 4.89 -21.14 1.75
N GLY A 393 4.84 -19.81 1.75
CA GLY A 393 3.62 -19.05 1.46
C GLY A 393 3.10 -19.33 0.06
N ASP A 394 3.98 -19.35 -0.93
CA ASP A 394 3.63 -19.70 -2.31
C ASP A 394 3.06 -21.14 -2.39
N ARG A 395 3.72 -22.11 -1.74
CA ARG A 395 3.34 -23.53 -1.82
C ARG A 395 2.07 -23.86 -1.04
N LEU A 396 1.89 -23.28 0.14
CA LEU A 396 0.85 -23.67 1.10
C LEU A 396 -0.39 -22.78 1.04
N LEU A 397 -0.21 -21.49 0.75
CA LEU A 397 -1.31 -20.52 0.71
C LEU A 397 -1.69 -20.22 -0.74
N VAL A 398 -0.76 -19.76 -1.56
CA VAL A 398 -1.08 -19.21 -2.89
C VAL A 398 -1.43 -20.28 -3.93
N ARG A 399 -0.55 -21.25 -4.21
CA ARG A 399 -0.81 -22.25 -5.26
C ARG A 399 -2.10 -23.04 -5.11
N PRO A 400 -2.50 -23.50 -3.91
CA PRO A 400 -3.70 -24.30 -3.78
C PRO A 400 -5.00 -23.49 -3.76
N ARG A 401 -4.94 -22.15 -3.60
CA ARG A 401 -6.11 -21.33 -3.26
C ARG A 401 -6.05 -19.95 -3.92
N ASP A 402 -7.17 -19.48 -4.43
CA ASP A 402 -7.30 -18.11 -4.94
C ASP A 402 -7.88 -17.21 -3.82
N HIS A 403 -7.02 -16.47 -3.11
CA HIS A 403 -7.46 -15.57 -2.04
C HIS A 403 -8.03 -14.28 -2.62
N THR A 404 -9.14 -13.81 -2.09
CA THR A 404 -9.57 -12.43 -2.38
C THR A 404 -8.70 -11.42 -1.63
N ARG A 405 -8.74 -10.16 -2.04
CA ARG A 405 -8.07 -9.06 -1.32
C ARG A 405 -8.51 -8.96 0.14
N SER A 406 -9.78 -9.22 0.43
CA SER A 406 -10.32 -9.29 1.80
C SER A 406 -9.73 -10.46 2.57
N ASP A 407 -9.58 -11.63 1.94
CA ASP A 407 -8.99 -12.82 2.57
C ASP A 407 -7.54 -12.56 2.97
N GLY A 408 -6.74 -12.02 2.05
CA GLY A 408 -5.36 -11.63 2.34
C GLY A 408 -5.26 -10.55 3.43
N ALA A 409 -6.23 -9.63 3.51
CA ALA A 409 -6.29 -8.64 4.59
C ALA A 409 -6.61 -9.28 5.94
N LEU A 410 -7.57 -10.20 5.97
CA LEU A 410 -7.93 -10.95 7.17
C LEU A 410 -6.78 -11.82 7.65
N LEU A 411 -6.04 -12.49 6.75
CA LEU A 411 -4.84 -13.27 7.10
C LEU A 411 -3.78 -12.40 7.81
N TRP A 412 -3.49 -11.21 7.27
CA TRP A 412 -2.57 -10.26 7.91
C TRP A 412 -3.07 -9.79 9.28
N THR A 413 -4.37 -9.46 9.39
CA THR A 413 -4.98 -9.06 10.65
C THR A 413 -4.97 -10.21 11.67
N GLY A 414 -5.28 -11.43 11.25
CA GLY A 414 -5.21 -12.63 12.08
C GLY A 414 -3.80 -12.89 12.60
N ALA A 415 -2.79 -12.78 11.73
CA ALA A 415 -1.39 -12.83 12.13
C ALA A 415 -1.05 -11.76 13.18
N THR A 416 -1.47 -10.51 12.94
CA THR A 416 -1.20 -9.39 13.85
C THR A 416 -1.88 -9.59 15.20
N ALA A 417 -3.17 -9.96 15.22
CA ALA A 417 -3.93 -10.21 16.43
C ALA A 417 -3.34 -11.38 17.22
N GLY A 418 -2.99 -12.48 16.53
CA GLY A 418 -2.29 -13.61 17.14
C GLY A 418 -0.94 -13.21 17.74
N ALA A 419 -0.17 -12.36 17.05
CA ALA A 419 1.10 -11.85 17.57
C ALA A 419 0.91 -11.04 18.85
N LEU A 420 -0.09 -10.15 18.89
CA LEU A 420 -0.43 -9.35 20.07
C LEU A 420 -0.85 -10.23 21.26
N VAL A 421 -1.62 -11.29 21.02
CA VAL A 421 -1.96 -12.27 22.07
C VAL A 421 -0.69 -12.95 22.60
N GLY A 422 0.20 -13.41 21.71
CA GLY A 422 1.47 -14.01 22.10
C GLY A 422 2.38 -13.05 22.90
N LEU A 423 2.48 -11.80 22.47
CA LEU A 423 3.17 -10.73 23.22
C LEU A 423 2.56 -10.51 24.59
N GLY A 424 1.22 -10.46 24.70
CA GLY A 424 0.52 -10.30 25.97
C GLY A 424 0.78 -11.44 26.94
N VAL A 425 0.80 -12.68 26.46
CA VAL A 425 1.15 -13.86 27.27
C VAL A 425 2.60 -13.79 27.75
N GLY A 426 3.54 -13.43 26.87
CA GLY A 426 4.96 -13.29 27.24
C GLY A 426 5.21 -12.18 28.26
N ALA A 427 4.61 -11.00 28.03
CA ALA A 427 4.75 -9.85 28.91
C ALA A 427 4.14 -10.09 30.30
N GLY A 428 3.04 -10.84 30.40
CA GLY A 428 2.40 -11.17 31.67
C GLY A 428 3.12 -12.23 32.51
N GLY A 429 4.01 -13.01 31.90
CA GLY A 429 4.67 -14.17 32.54
C GLY A 429 6.13 -13.97 32.92
N GLU A 430 6.63 -12.74 32.98
CA GLU A 430 8.07 -12.43 33.19
C GLU A 430 8.99 -13.17 32.21
N ALA A 431 8.49 -13.45 31.00
CA ALA A 431 9.22 -14.23 30.02
C ALA A 431 10.40 -13.43 29.45
N SER A 432 11.51 -14.11 29.16
CA SER A 432 12.67 -13.49 28.49
C SER A 432 12.25 -12.86 27.14
N SER A 433 12.98 -11.85 26.65
CA SER A 433 12.71 -11.21 25.35
C SER A 433 12.61 -12.22 24.20
N ARG A 434 13.49 -13.24 24.20
CA ARG A 434 13.45 -14.37 23.25
C ARG A 434 12.16 -15.16 23.38
N THR A 435 11.75 -15.50 24.59
CA THR A 435 10.51 -16.25 24.85
C THR A 435 9.29 -15.42 24.43
N THR A 436 9.25 -14.14 24.77
CA THR A 436 8.16 -13.22 24.40
C THR A 436 8.05 -13.06 22.88
N TRP A 437 9.16 -12.92 22.17
CA TRP A 437 9.16 -12.88 20.70
C TRP A 437 8.77 -14.23 20.08
N GLY A 438 9.21 -15.34 20.65
CA GLY A 438 8.81 -16.69 20.24
C GLY A 438 7.31 -16.90 20.40
N LEU A 439 6.72 -16.46 21.51
CA LEU A 439 5.28 -16.48 21.77
C LEU A 439 4.52 -15.57 20.80
N ALA A 440 5.02 -14.36 20.53
CA ALA A 440 4.46 -13.47 19.52
C ALA A 440 4.42 -14.14 18.14
N THR A 441 5.53 -14.73 17.72
CA THR A 441 5.64 -15.37 16.41
C THR A 441 4.76 -16.62 16.32
N GLY A 442 4.72 -17.44 17.36
CA GLY A 442 3.84 -18.61 17.46
C GLY A 442 2.36 -18.21 17.45
N GLY A 443 2.00 -17.16 18.18
CA GLY A 443 0.66 -16.58 18.17
C GLY A 443 0.27 -16.07 16.79
N ALA A 444 1.18 -15.39 16.09
CA ALA A 444 0.95 -14.91 14.73
C ALA A 444 0.70 -16.06 13.74
N LEU A 445 1.49 -17.13 13.82
CA LEU A 445 1.28 -18.35 13.02
C LEU A 445 -0.08 -18.98 13.29
N LEU A 446 -0.46 -19.13 14.57
CA LEU A 446 -1.78 -19.65 14.96
C LEU A 446 -2.91 -18.74 14.45
N GLY A 447 -2.72 -17.43 14.48
CA GLY A 447 -3.67 -16.45 13.95
C GLY A 447 -3.89 -16.59 12.44
N VAL A 448 -2.84 -16.86 11.67
CA VAL A 448 -2.95 -17.19 10.25
C VAL A 448 -3.70 -18.50 10.05
N ILE A 449 -3.34 -19.57 10.77
CA ILE A 449 -3.99 -20.89 10.65
C ILE A 449 -5.49 -20.81 10.97
N ALA A 450 -5.85 -20.14 12.06
CA ALA A 450 -7.23 -19.97 12.48
C ALA A 450 -8.03 -19.16 11.44
N THR A 451 -7.43 -18.09 10.90
CA THR A 451 -8.07 -17.26 9.89
C THR A 451 -8.28 -18.03 8.59
N GLU A 452 -7.26 -18.77 8.13
CA GLU A 452 -7.31 -19.61 6.94
C GLU A 452 -8.41 -20.69 7.05
N ALA A 453 -8.56 -21.30 8.23
CA ALA A 453 -9.61 -22.28 8.49
C ALA A 453 -11.04 -21.71 8.35
N VAL A 454 -11.21 -20.41 8.59
CA VAL A 454 -12.50 -19.71 8.49
C VAL A 454 -12.80 -19.24 7.07
N LEU A 455 -11.79 -18.72 6.33
CA LEU A 455 -12.00 -18.07 5.04
C LEU A 455 -12.50 -19.00 3.92
N ARG A 456 -12.12 -20.29 3.95
CA ARG A 456 -12.45 -21.28 2.90
C ARG A 456 -12.29 -20.71 1.47
N PRO A 457 -11.10 -20.19 1.12
CA PRO A 457 -10.88 -19.58 -0.19
C PRO A 457 -11.12 -20.59 -1.33
N ALA A 458 -11.42 -20.09 -2.52
CA ALA A 458 -11.66 -20.91 -3.68
C ALA A 458 -10.42 -21.76 -4.00
N ILE A 459 -10.60 -23.02 -4.42
CA ILE A 459 -9.47 -23.87 -4.82
C ILE A 459 -8.87 -23.30 -6.11
N GLY A 460 -7.56 -23.05 -6.08
CA GLY A 460 -6.83 -22.45 -7.18
C GLY A 460 -6.97 -23.26 -8.48
N GLY A 461 -7.44 -22.60 -9.53
CA GLY A 461 -7.54 -23.20 -10.87
C GLY A 461 -6.22 -23.08 -11.64
N SER A 462 -5.79 -24.15 -12.32
CA SER A 462 -4.71 -24.05 -13.31
C SER A 462 -5.12 -23.06 -14.40
N ARG A 463 -4.23 -22.12 -14.74
CA ARG A 463 -4.43 -21.08 -15.74
C ARG A 463 -4.69 -21.73 -17.12
N GLY A 464 -5.96 -22.00 -17.43
CA GLY A 464 -6.38 -22.64 -18.69
C GLY A 464 -7.54 -23.63 -18.61
N THR A 465 -7.92 -24.15 -17.44
CA THR A 465 -9.01 -25.15 -17.33
C THR A 465 -10.42 -24.58 -17.22
N LEU A 466 -10.58 -23.25 -17.22
CA LEU A 466 -11.91 -22.61 -17.28
C LEU A 466 -12.68 -22.94 -18.57
N ALA A 467 -12.00 -23.40 -19.63
CA ALA A 467 -12.66 -23.93 -20.83
C ALA A 467 -13.22 -25.37 -20.65
N ALA A 468 -12.73 -26.14 -19.67
CA ALA A 468 -13.18 -27.51 -19.41
C ALA A 468 -14.37 -27.57 -18.43
N GLY A 469 -14.56 -26.55 -17.60
CA GLY A 469 -15.72 -26.43 -16.69
C GLY A 469 -17.07 -26.31 -17.42
N ALA A 470 -17.08 -25.87 -18.67
CA ALA A 470 -18.29 -25.84 -19.49
C ALA A 470 -18.72 -27.24 -20.01
N ARG A 471 -17.81 -28.25 -20.05
CA ARG A 471 -18.16 -29.63 -20.43
C ARG A 471 -18.46 -30.55 -19.25
N ALA A 472 -18.07 -30.20 -18.04
CA ALA A 472 -18.40 -30.98 -16.84
C ALA A 472 -19.85 -30.77 -16.34
N ALA A 473 -20.59 -29.85 -16.96
CA ALA A 473 -22.02 -29.65 -16.71
C ALA A 473 -22.91 -30.70 -17.40
N ASP A 474 -22.34 -31.55 -18.27
CA ASP A 474 -23.01 -32.77 -18.78
C ASP A 474 -22.96 -33.89 -17.73
N GLY A 475 -23.55 -33.65 -16.54
CA GLY A 475 -24.15 -34.65 -15.64
C GLY A 475 -23.36 -35.90 -15.18
N ARG A 476 -22.13 -36.12 -15.64
CA ARG A 476 -21.31 -37.29 -15.31
C ARG A 476 -20.12 -36.83 -14.49
N VAL A 477 -20.41 -36.56 -13.21
CA VAL A 477 -19.39 -36.46 -12.18
C VAL A 477 -18.77 -37.85 -12.03
N SER A 478 -17.71 -38.13 -12.79
CA SER A 478 -16.76 -39.19 -12.44
C SER A 478 -16.14 -38.79 -11.12
N ARG A 479 -16.74 -39.31 -10.04
CA ARG A 479 -16.20 -39.30 -8.69
C ARG A 479 -14.92 -40.14 -8.72
N VAL A 480 -13.80 -39.51 -9.10
CA VAL A 480 -12.47 -40.08 -8.84
C VAL A 480 -12.20 -39.88 -7.35
N THR A 481 -12.71 -40.83 -6.57
CA THR A 481 -12.33 -41.08 -5.18
C THR A 481 -10.86 -41.54 -5.15
N GLY A 482 -9.94 -40.60 -5.32
CA GLY A 482 -8.58 -40.76 -4.83
C GLY A 482 -8.57 -40.31 -3.38
N GLY A 483 -8.37 -41.24 -2.44
CA GLY A 483 -8.26 -40.97 -1.00
C GLY A 483 -7.24 -39.84 -0.77
N ARG A 484 -7.74 -38.65 -0.47
CA ARG A 484 -6.91 -37.50 -0.14
C ARG A 484 -6.78 -37.48 1.37
N MET A 485 -5.56 -37.73 1.83
CA MET A 485 -5.13 -37.47 3.20
C MET A 485 -5.61 -36.08 3.63
N GLN A 486 -6.57 -36.03 4.55
CA GLN A 486 -7.06 -34.81 5.17
C GLN A 486 -6.28 -34.59 6.46
N LEU A 487 -5.50 -33.52 6.49
CA LEU A 487 -4.81 -33.05 7.69
C LEU A 487 -5.71 -32.00 8.36
N SER A 488 -6.23 -32.28 9.56
CA SER A 488 -6.90 -31.27 10.38
C SER A 488 -6.07 -30.97 11.62
N ILE A 489 -5.71 -29.72 11.81
CA ILE A 489 -5.06 -29.22 13.03
C ILE A 489 -6.16 -28.78 13.99
N ASP A 490 -6.09 -29.22 15.25
CA ASP A 490 -6.99 -28.75 16.31
C ASP A 490 -6.26 -27.64 17.09
N PRO A 491 -6.60 -26.36 16.82
CA PRO A 491 -5.86 -25.22 17.37
C PRO A 491 -6.03 -25.11 18.89
N LEU A 492 -7.17 -25.53 19.44
CA LEU A 492 -7.38 -25.55 20.89
C LEU A 492 -6.47 -26.61 21.53
N GLY A 493 -6.38 -27.79 20.92
CA GLY A 493 -5.46 -28.82 21.39
C GLY A 493 -3.99 -28.40 21.33
N ALA A 494 -3.59 -27.64 20.30
CA ALA A 494 -2.25 -27.06 20.21
C ALA A 494 -1.97 -26.02 21.32
N VAL A 495 -2.93 -25.15 21.64
CA VAL A 495 -2.82 -24.16 22.73
C VAL A 495 -2.74 -24.84 24.10
N PHE A 496 -3.55 -25.86 24.35
CA PHE A 496 -3.48 -26.61 25.60
C PHE A 496 -2.18 -27.40 25.76
N ALA A 497 -1.67 -27.98 24.66
CA ALA A 497 -0.35 -28.60 24.65
C ALA A 497 0.77 -27.58 24.94
N ALA A 498 0.67 -26.36 24.42
CA ALA A 498 1.68 -25.31 24.61
C ALA A 498 1.68 -24.70 26.02
N THR A 499 0.53 -24.70 26.72
CA THR A 499 0.40 -24.15 28.08
C THR A 499 0.83 -25.12 29.18
N GLY A 500 1.34 -26.31 28.83
CA GLY A 500 1.82 -27.29 29.80
C GLY A 500 0.72 -27.89 30.69
N GLN A 501 -0.56 -27.71 30.33
CA GLN A 501 -1.65 -28.38 31.03
C GLN A 501 -1.49 -29.90 30.90
N ARG A 502 -1.68 -30.62 32.01
CA ARG A 502 -1.69 -32.09 31.99
C ARG A 502 -3.00 -32.57 31.36
N GLY A 503 -2.93 -33.11 30.14
CA GLY A 503 -4.08 -33.66 29.42
C GLY A 503 -3.71 -34.31 28.09
N ARG A 504 -4.65 -35.04 27.48
CA ARG A 504 -4.53 -35.55 26.11
C ARG A 504 -5.20 -34.57 25.15
N PHE A 505 -4.39 -33.79 24.46
CA PHE A 505 -4.87 -32.81 23.49
C PHE A 505 -4.53 -33.28 22.07
N SER A 506 -5.53 -33.37 21.21
CA SER A 506 -5.30 -33.66 19.79
C SER A 506 -4.68 -32.42 19.16
N VAL A 507 -3.44 -32.48 18.70
CA VAL A 507 -2.81 -31.34 17.99
C VAL A 507 -3.03 -31.46 16.49
N MET A 508 -2.97 -32.69 15.98
CA MET A 508 -3.04 -33.01 14.56
C MET A 508 -3.80 -34.31 14.36
N ARG A 509 -4.78 -34.31 13.45
CA ARG A 509 -5.49 -35.49 12.99
C ARG A 509 -5.23 -35.67 11.50
N VAL A 510 -4.87 -36.89 11.12
CA VAL A 510 -4.71 -37.31 9.73
C VAL A 510 -5.81 -38.33 9.44
N SER A 511 -6.70 -38.04 8.49
CA SER A 511 -7.70 -38.98 7.98
C SER A 511 -7.35 -39.38 6.55
N PHE A 512 -7.35 -40.67 6.26
CA PHE A 512 -7.03 -41.25 4.94
C PHE A 512 -8.28 -41.52 4.12
#